data_AF-A0A2E1WZB3-F1
#
_entry.id   AF-A0A2E1WZB3-F1
#
_cell.length_a   1.000
_cell.length_b   1.000
_cell.length_c   1.000
_cell.angle_alpha   90.00
_cell.angle_beta   90.00
_cell.angle_gamma   90.00
#
_symmetry.space_group_name_H-M   'P 1'
#
loop_
_entity.id
_entity.type
_entity.pdbx_description
1 polymer ?
#
loop_
_entity_poly.entity_id
_entity_poly.type
_entity_poly.pdbx_seq_one_letter_code
_entity_poly.pdbx_strand_id
1 'polypeptide(L)'
;MKKHFNILLLLLSVLFGIEDCDIIIEDVREFNRIQKKDEDNKVKLSKEEYLERIDDYNLLLSQVYNSTCSPYRQDSINVNLKFSYGTFTVKRSGDITSYKKILSSSLWLIKERVQKNLRLFIRGKEPIPSNYITGADLVSGSSGKSLTTEMKKTVQEYNALFDNYYNQINEEFENLNKLYKDLNIYIQGPNIFNEMQQIYTIDNNMMYLTIEPPPIYYKKDKYSKKYAGQLKRMDYLRKETFPLKLNMHNEEKGFYMTIPMVPVIQEKRKIDPEYTYAVNLNGTKKIRFEFSKMKIENIILNLDDINGIAVSEVPYNWSKISLSSNFLWSYNNIQTGTQVATYTNQGGVQISPGFENEFIALKKDNEFIIYQRKNVEQSNYSLVLNQNEKNFPSWAKYLLFITLFGGGYAQ
;
A
#
# COMPACT_ATOMS: atom_id res chain seq x y z
N MET A 1 34.33 -20.15 38.28
CA MET A 1 32.98 -19.62 38.56
C MET A 1 32.52 -18.53 37.58
N LYS A 2 33.26 -17.44 37.33
CA LYS A 2 32.83 -16.37 36.39
C LYS A 2 32.53 -16.83 34.95
N LYS A 3 33.30 -17.78 34.39
CA LYS A 3 33.05 -18.33 33.05
C LYS A 3 31.76 -19.17 32.96
N HIS A 4 31.41 -19.91 34.01
CA HIS A 4 30.18 -20.71 34.03
C HIS A 4 28.94 -19.84 34.30
N PHE A 5 29.08 -18.75 35.06
CA PHE A 5 28.00 -17.77 35.26
C PHE A 5 27.64 -17.04 33.96
N ASN A 6 28.64 -16.63 33.17
CA ASN A 6 28.38 -16.00 31.86
C ASN A 6 27.76 -16.97 30.84
N ILE A 7 28.11 -18.25 30.87
CA ILE A 7 27.50 -19.28 30.02
C ILE A 7 26.05 -19.55 30.47
N LEU A 8 25.78 -19.57 31.78
CA LEU A 8 24.43 -19.74 32.32
C LEU A 8 23.53 -18.53 32.00
N LEU A 9 24.07 -17.30 32.07
CA LEU A 9 23.34 -16.08 31.71
C LEU A 9 23.04 -16.02 30.20
N LEU A 10 23.98 -16.48 29.36
CA LEU A 10 23.77 -16.62 27.90
C LEU A 10 22.74 -17.70 27.57
N LEU A 11 22.76 -18.84 28.28
CA LEU A 11 21.77 -19.90 28.13
C LEU A 11 20.38 -19.46 28.61
N LEU A 12 20.30 -18.70 29.71
CA LEU A 12 19.05 -18.10 30.19
C LEU A 12 18.50 -17.06 29.20
N SER A 13 19.34 -16.19 28.61
CA SER A 13 18.87 -15.25 27.58
C SER A 13 18.42 -15.93 26.29
N VAL A 14 18.98 -17.10 25.97
CA VAL A 14 18.54 -17.93 24.83
C VAL A 14 17.24 -18.66 25.16
N LEU A 15 17.04 -19.11 26.40
CA LEU A 15 15.80 -19.76 26.84
C LEU A 15 14.63 -18.77 26.96
N PHE A 16 14.84 -17.56 27.50
CA PHE A 16 13.81 -16.51 27.53
C PHE A 16 13.49 -15.92 26.15
N GLY A 17 14.45 -15.96 25.21
CA GLY A 17 14.20 -15.50 23.84
C GLY A 17 13.35 -16.47 22.98
N ILE A 18 13.25 -17.74 23.38
CA ILE A 18 12.48 -18.76 22.63
C ILE A 18 11.00 -18.76 23.04
N GLU A 19 10.69 -18.49 24.32
CA GLU A 19 9.30 -18.49 24.83
C GLU A 19 8.43 -17.39 24.18
N ASP A 20 8.97 -16.20 23.91
CA ASP A 20 8.19 -15.09 23.34
C ASP A 20 7.77 -15.31 21.88
N CYS A 21 8.56 -16.03 21.07
CA CYS A 21 8.25 -16.21 19.65
C CYS A 21 7.15 -17.25 19.41
N ASP A 22 7.17 -18.35 20.16
CA ASP A 22 6.17 -19.41 20.04
C ASP A 22 4.78 -18.93 20.49
N ILE A 23 4.70 -18.12 21.56
CA ILE A 23 3.46 -17.49 22.02
C ILE A 23 2.86 -16.62 20.91
N ILE A 24 3.67 -15.74 20.29
CA ILE A 24 3.19 -14.87 19.21
C ILE A 24 2.72 -15.67 17.98
N ILE A 25 3.39 -16.79 17.67
CA ILE A 25 2.96 -17.68 16.59
C ILE A 25 1.60 -18.29 16.91
N GLU A 26 1.36 -18.69 18.16
CA GLU A 26 0.07 -19.24 18.60
C GLU A 26 -1.04 -18.19 18.57
N ASP A 27 -0.78 -16.98 19.05
CA ASP A 27 -1.75 -15.88 19.03
C ASP A 27 -2.17 -15.53 17.59
N VAL A 28 -1.21 -15.41 16.67
CA VAL A 28 -1.50 -15.17 15.25
C VAL A 28 -2.26 -16.33 14.62
N ARG A 29 -1.93 -17.58 14.97
CA ARG A 29 -2.65 -18.77 14.47
C ARG A 29 -4.10 -18.77 14.94
N GLU A 30 -4.34 -18.48 16.21
CA GLU A 30 -5.68 -18.45 16.78
C GLU A 30 -6.51 -17.32 16.15
N PHE A 31 -5.94 -16.12 16.05
CA PHE A 31 -6.56 -14.98 15.37
C PHE A 31 -6.96 -15.31 13.92
N ASN A 32 -6.07 -15.96 13.16
CA ASN A 32 -6.37 -16.36 11.78
C ASN A 32 -7.44 -17.46 11.71
N ARG A 33 -7.41 -18.41 12.66
CA ARG A 33 -8.39 -19.50 12.75
C ARG A 33 -9.80 -18.97 13.01
N ILE A 34 -9.96 -18.03 13.93
CA ILE A 34 -11.24 -17.40 14.25
C ILE A 34 -11.83 -16.72 13.00
N GLN A 35 -11.03 -15.88 12.33
CA GLN A 35 -11.52 -15.14 11.17
C GLN A 35 -11.95 -16.06 10.03
N LYS A 36 -11.17 -17.12 9.75
CA LYS A 36 -11.52 -18.12 8.74
C LYS A 36 -12.80 -18.87 9.12
N LYS A 37 -12.90 -19.36 10.36
CA LYS A 37 -14.10 -20.04 10.87
C LYS A 37 -15.35 -19.18 10.71
N ASP A 38 -15.24 -17.88 10.98
CA ASP A 38 -16.37 -16.98 10.82
C ASP A 38 -16.78 -16.85 9.36
N GLU A 39 -15.82 -16.83 8.43
CA GLU A 39 -16.12 -16.80 6.99
C GLU A 39 -16.83 -18.08 6.56
N ASP A 40 -16.30 -19.24 6.93
CA ASP A 40 -16.87 -20.55 6.62
C ASP A 40 -18.31 -20.66 7.13
N ASN A 41 -18.57 -20.13 8.34
CA ASN A 41 -19.89 -20.10 8.95
C ASN A 41 -20.79 -18.95 8.46
N LYS A 42 -20.32 -18.13 7.51
CA LYS A 42 -21.06 -16.99 6.94
C LYS A 42 -21.59 -16.01 8.00
N VAL A 43 -20.84 -15.85 9.10
CA VAL A 43 -21.15 -14.87 10.14
C VAL A 43 -21.23 -13.47 9.50
N LYS A 44 -22.08 -12.57 10.00
CA LYS A 44 -22.15 -11.21 9.45
C LYS A 44 -21.27 -10.31 10.30
N LEU A 45 -20.25 -9.71 9.70
CA LEU A 45 -19.43 -8.69 10.34
C LEU A 45 -20.24 -7.40 10.51
N SER A 46 -20.50 -7.03 11.76
CA SER A 46 -20.92 -5.68 12.16
C SER A 46 -19.79 -4.67 12.00
N LYS A 47 -20.09 -3.38 12.20
CA LYS A 47 -19.06 -2.33 12.13
C LYS A 47 -18.16 -2.40 13.36
N GLU A 48 -18.75 -2.69 14.51
CA GLU A 48 -18.11 -2.83 15.81
C GLU A 48 -17.10 -3.98 15.77
N GLU A 49 -17.52 -5.18 15.34
CA GLU A 49 -16.61 -6.32 15.19
C GLU A 49 -15.48 -6.07 14.17
N TYR A 50 -15.76 -5.27 13.12
CA TYR A 50 -14.71 -4.90 12.17
C TYR A 50 -13.66 -3.98 12.82
N LEU A 51 -14.07 -3.03 13.66
CA LEU A 51 -13.17 -2.15 14.39
C LEU A 51 -12.37 -2.91 15.45
N GLU A 52 -13.00 -3.80 16.21
CA GLU A 52 -12.30 -4.66 17.19
C GLU A 52 -11.22 -5.50 16.52
N ARG A 53 -11.51 -6.10 15.36
CA ARG A 53 -10.52 -6.88 14.60
C ARG A 53 -9.38 -6.04 14.05
N ILE A 54 -9.60 -4.76 13.74
CA ILE A 54 -8.52 -3.84 13.37
C ILE A 54 -7.59 -3.65 14.55
N ASP A 55 -8.13 -3.44 15.74
CA ASP A 55 -7.34 -3.21 16.96
C ASP A 55 -6.53 -4.44 17.33
N ASP A 56 -7.15 -5.63 17.32
CA ASP A 56 -6.47 -6.91 17.54
C ASP A 56 -5.35 -7.15 16.51
N TYR A 57 -5.65 -6.92 15.23
CA TYR A 57 -4.67 -7.04 14.16
C TYR A 57 -3.47 -6.10 14.37
N ASN A 58 -3.72 -4.84 14.73
CA ASN A 58 -2.65 -3.86 14.96
C ASN A 58 -1.82 -4.20 16.20
N LEU A 59 -2.45 -4.71 17.26
CA LEU A 59 -1.78 -5.19 18.46
C LEU A 59 -0.84 -6.35 18.12
N LEU A 60 -1.35 -7.39 17.44
CA LEU A 60 -0.56 -8.55 17.01
C LEU A 60 0.59 -8.12 16.09
N LEU A 61 0.33 -7.22 15.14
CA LEU A 61 1.37 -6.71 14.25
C LEU A 61 2.49 -6.02 15.04
N SER A 62 2.14 -5.20 16.04
CA SER A 62 3.09 -4.54 16.95
C SER A 62 3.89 -5.56 17.77
N GLN A 63 3.24 -6.59 18.30
CA GLN A 63 3.89 -7.66 19.05
C GLN A 63 4.88 -8.43 18.17
N VAL A 64 4.52 -8.76 16.92
CA VAL A 64 5.43 -9.42 15.97
C VAL A 64 6.68 -8.56 15.72
N TYR A 65 6.52 -7.26 15.49
CA TYR A 65 7.67 -6.36 15.27
C TYR A 65 8.58 -6.21 16.50
N ASN A 66 8.01 -6.25 17.71
CA ASN A 66 8.75 -6.12 18.97
C ASN A 66 9.20 -7.46 19.56
N SER A 67 8.93 -8.57 18.86
CA SER A 67 9.26 -9.92 19.33
C SER A 67 10.75 -10.23 19.28
N THR A 68 11.14 -11.26 20.02
CA THR A 68 12.47 -11.89 19.94
C THR A 68 12.61 -12.86 18.76
N CYS A 69 11.55 -13.05 17.96
CA CYS A 69 11.61 -13.88 16.76
C CYS A 69 12.75 -13.41 15.85
N SER A 70 13.38 -14.36 15.15
CA SER A 70 14.34 -13.98 14.10
C SER A 70 13.63 -13.10 13.06
N PRO A 71 14.32 -12.10 12.44
CA PRO A 71 13.70 -11.19 11.48
C PRO A 71 12.97 -11.91 10.34
N TYR A 72 13.55 -13.04 9.90
CA TYR A 72 12.93 -13.96 8.96
C TYR A 72 11.55 -14.45 9.45
N ARG A 73 11.49 -14.94 10.69
CA ARG A 73 10.28 -15.51 11.27
C ARG A 73 9.22 -14.42 11.47
N GLN A 74 9.64 -13.21 11.85
CA GLN A 74 8.77 -12.03 11.90
C GLN A 74 8.15 -11.72 10.53
N ASP A 75 8.94 -11.68 9.46
CA ASP A 75 8.44 -11.44 8.09
C ASP A 75 7.41 -12.51 7.68
N SER A 76 7.66 -13.78 8.01
CA SER A 76 6.74 -14.90 7.75
C SER A 76 5.40 -14.75 8.48
N ILE A 77 5.45 -14.46 9.78
CA ILE A 77 4.26 -14.23 10.61
C ILE A 77 3.50 -13.01 10.10
N ASN A 78 4.21 -11.93 9.75
CA ASN A 78 3.64 -10.68 9.23
C ASN A 78 2.87 -10.89 7.92
N VAL A 79 3.45 -11.61 6.95
CA VAL A 79 2.78 -11.90 5.68
C VAL A 79 1.52 -12.73 5.91
N ASN A 80 1.59 -13.75 6.78
CA ASN A 80 0.44 -14.59 7.10
C ASN A 80 -0.68 -13.80 7.79
N LEU A 81 -0.33 -13.03 8.83
CA LEU A 81 -1.26 -12.18 9.57
C LEU A 81 -1.95 -11.17 8.63
N LYS A 82 -1.17 -10.45 7.81
CA LYS A 82 -1.68 -9.49 6.83
C LYS A 82 -2.62 -10.14 5.82
N PHE A 83 -2.21 -11.26 5.22
CA PHE A 83 -3.01 -11.93 4.20
C PHE A 83 -4.32 -12.47 4.75
N SER A 84 -4.27 -13.11 5.92
CA SER A 84 -5.45 -13.66 6.60
C SER A 84 -6.42 -12.56 7.02
N TYR A 85 -5.93 -11.52 7.69
CA TYR A 85 -6.73 -10.37 8.08
C TYR A 85 -7.36 -9.65 6.86
N GLY A 86 -6.55 -9.40 5.84
CA GLY A 86 -7.00 -8.81 4.59
C GLY A 86 -8.13 -9.61 3.95
N THR A 87 -7.98 -10.93 3.85
CA THR A 87 -8.92 -11.80 3.14
C THR A 87 -10.19 -12.06 3.95
N PHE A 88 -10.06 -12.46 5.21
CA PHE A 88 -11.18 -12.95 6.01
C PHE A 88 -11.96 -11.85 6.74
N THR A 89 -11.39 -10.65 6.85
CA THR A 89 -12.03 -9.52 7.52
C THR A 89 -12.24 -8.35 6.55
N VAL A 90 -11.18 -7.82 5.95
CA VAL A 90 -11.25 -6.56 5.18
C VAL A 90 -11.95 -6.73 3.82
N LYS A 91 -11.57 -7.72 3.03
CA LYS A 91 -12.25 -8.06 1.77
C LYS A 91 -13.70 -8.44 2.03
N ARG A 92 -13.95 -9.20 3.10
CA ARG A 92 -15.27 -9.68 3.48
C ARG A 92 -16.23 -8.56 3.89
N SER A 93 -15.73 -7.50 4.53
CA SER A 93 -16.52 -6.31 4.86
C SER A 93 -16.85 -5.46 3.64
N GLY A 94 -16.14 -5.68 2.52
CA GLY A 94 -16.28 -4.91 1.29
C GLY A 94 -15.34 -3.71 1.20
N ASP A 95 -14.39 -3.55 2.13
CA ASP A 95 -13.36 -2.50 2.07
C ASP A 95 -12.22 -2.89 1.11
N ILE A 96 -12.52 -2.80 -0.18
CA ILE A 96 -11.55 -3.11 -1.24
C ILE A 96 -10.35 -2.16 -1.23
N THR A 97 -10.52 -0.92 -0.74
CA THR A 97 -9.43 0.05 -0.68
C THR A 97 -8.37 -0.39 0.31
N SER A 98 -8.76 -0.74 1.54
CA SER A 98 -7.81 -1.23 2.54
C SER A 98 -7.30 -2.63 2.18
N TYR A 99 -8.12 -3.48 1.58
CA TYR A 99 -7.67 -4.80 1.14
C TYR A 99 -6.54 -4.71 0.10
N LYS A 100 -6.69 -3.87 -0.95
CA LYS A 100 -5.62 -3.63 -1.93
C LYS A 100 -4.33 -3.17 -1.25
N LYS A 101 -4.42 -2.27 -0.25
CA LYS A 101 -3.24 -1.78 0.50
C LYS A 101 -2.54 -2.91 1.27
N ILE A 102 -3.31 -3.78 1.93
CA ILE A 102 -2.77 -4.93 2.68
C ILE A 102 -2.08 -5.92 1.74
N LEU A 103 -2.69 -6.23 0.59
CA LEU A 103 -2.08 -7.08 -0.44
C LEU A 103 -0.79 -6.46 -0.99
N SER A 104 -0.78 -5.15 -1.29
CA SER A 104 0.41 -4.47 -1.78
C SER A 104 1.54 -4.49 -0.75
N SER A 105 1.24 -4.23 0.52
CA SER A 105 2.21 -4.32 1.61
C SER A 105 2.77 -5.74 1.76
N SER A 106 1.91 -6.76 1.65
CA SER A 106 2.33 -8.17 1.73
C SER A 106 3.21 -8.57 0.55
N LEU A 107 2.83 -8.16 -0.68
CA LEU A 107 3.61 -8.43 -1.88
C LEU A 107 4.97 -7.74 -1.83
N TRP A 108 5.00 -6.49 -1.35
CA TRP A 108 6.24 -5.75 -1.13
C TRP A 108 7.16 -6.45 -0.13
N LEU A 109 6.62 -6.90 1.02
CA LEU A 109 7.41 -7.68 2.00
C LEU A 109 8.02 -8.93 1.36
N ILE A 110 7.24 -9.65 0.55
CA ILE A 110 7.71 -10.85 -0.14
C ILE A 110 8.81 -10.50 -1.17
N LYS A 111 8.59 -9.49 -2.01
CA LYS A 111 9.56 -9.15 -3.07
C LYS A 111 10.84 -8.51 -2.52
N GLU A 112 10.69 -7.54 -1.63
CA GLU A 112 11.78 -6.65 -1.24
C GLU A 112 12.58 -7.19 -0.04
N ARG A 113 11.92 -7.91 0.88
CA ARG A 113 12.61 -8.52 2.03
C ARG A 113 12.91 -9.98 1.80
N VAL A 114 11.88 -10.79 1.52
CA VAL A 114 12.04 -12.25 1.43
C VAL A 114 12.95 -12.65 0.26
N GLN A 115 12.63 -12.24 -0.97
CA GLN A 115 13.45 -12.64 -2.13
C GLN A 115 14.86 -12.07 -2.07
N LYS A 116 15.02 -10.85 -1.57
CA LYS A 116 16.34 -10.22 -1.44
C LYS A 116 17.21 -10.90 -0.39
N ASN A 117 16.65 -11.25 0.77
CA ASN A 117 17.36 -12.02 1.79
C ASN A 117 17.74 -13.40 1.27
N LEU A 118 16.86 -14.06 0.51
CA LEU A 118 17.19 -15.30 -0.20
C LEU A 118 18.39 -15.15 -1.14
N ARG A 119 18.44 -14.06 -1.93
CA ARG A 119 19.58 -13.78 -2.84
C ARG A 119 20.91 -13.63 -2.10
N LEU A 120 20.92 -13.08 -0.89
CA LEU A 120 22.15 -12.93 -0.09
C LEU A 120 22.77 -14.29 0.31
N PHE A 121 21.95 -15.35 0.40
CA PHE A 121 22.44 -16.71 0.66
C PHE A 121 23.09 -17.38 -0.57
N ILE A 122 22.87 -16.87 -1.79
CA ILE A 122 23.33 -17.45 -3.07
C ILE A 122 24.60 -16.74 -3.58
N ARG A 123 25.55 -16.37 -2.72
CA ARG A 123 26.78 -15.71 -3.21
C ARG A 123 27.57 -16.61 -4.18
N GLY A 124 27.35 -16.41 -5.48
CA GLY A 124 28.11 -17.04 -6.57
C GLY A 124 27.40 -16.97 -7.93
N LYS A 125 27.75 -15.91 -8.69
CA LYS A 125 27.60 -15.69 -10.14
C LYS A 125 26.20 -15.41 -10.73
N GLU A 126 26.18 -14.26 -11.42
CA GLU A 126 25.21 -13.74 -12.40
C GLU A 126 23.79 -13.38 -11.93
N PRO A 127 23.13 -12.38 -12.58
CA PRO A 127 21.78 -11.99 -12.24
C PRO A 127 20.81 -13.12 -12.58
N ILE A 128 20.37 -13.85 -11.54
CA ILE A 128 19.28 -14.82 -11.67
C ILE A 128 18.01 -14.05 -12.09
N PRO A 129 17.30 -14.48 -13.15
CA PRO A 129 16.11 -13.80 -13.63
C PRO A 129 15.04 -13.67 -12.53
N SER A 130 14.12 -12.72 -12.69
CA SER A 130 13.15 -12.25 -11.69
C SER A 130 12.15 -13.29 -11.12
N ASN A 131 12.36 -14.58 -11.37
CA ASN A 131 11.42 -15.65 -11.09
C ASN A 131 12.02 -16.63 -10.08
N TYR A 132 11.19 -17.08 -9.12
CA TYR A 132 11.34 -18.26 -8.26
C TYR A 132 12.78 -18.73 -8.00
N ILE A 133 13.32 -18.41 -6.82
CA ILE A 133 14.55 -19.07 -6.34
C ILE A 133 14.12 -20.41 -5.75
N THR A 134 14.52 -21.52 -6.36
CA THR A 134 14.27 -22.85 -5.80
C THR A 134 15.37 -23.23 -4.82
N GLY A 135 15.11 -24.23 -3.98
CA GLY A 135 16.14 -24.83 -3.12
C GLY A 135 17.34 -25.40 -3.91
N ALA A 136 17.16 -25.73 -5.19
CA ALA A 136 18.22 -26.21 -6.07
C ALA A 136 19.17 -25.07 -6.51
N ASP A 137 18.65 -23.85 -6.72
CA ASP A 137 19.44 -22.67 -7.11
C ASP A 137 20.40 -22.19 -6.00
N LEU A 138 20.05 -22.48 -4.74
CA LEU A 138 20.89 -22.18 -3.57
C LEU A 138 22.05 -23.17 -3.37
N VAL A 139 21.90 -24.40 -3.87
CA VAL A 139 22.96 -25.42 -3.78
C VAL A 139 23.99 -25.23 -4.89
N SER A 140 23.57 -24.82 -6.10
CA SER A 140 24.45 -24.60 -7.25
C SER A 140 25.25 -23.29 -7.20
N GLY A 141 24.72 -22.24 -6.56
CA GLY A 141 25.39 -20.93 -6.43
C GLY A 141 26.29 -20.78 -5.20
N SER A 142 26.28 -21.71 -4.26
CA SER A 142 27.18 -21.64 -3.10
C SER A 142 28.60 -22.05 -3.53
N SER A 143 29.57 -21.16 -3.37
CA SER A 143 30.99 -21.45 -3.58
C SER A 143 31.47 -22.53 -2.60
N GLY A 144 31.21 -23.81 -2.89
CA GLY A 144 31.74 -24.98 -2.19
C GLY A 144 31.45 -25.08 -0.68
N LYS A 145 30.59 -24.24 -0.10
CA LYS A 145 30.25 -24.28 1.34
C LYS A 145 28.83 -24.80 1.51
N SER A 146 28.70 -25.99 2.09
CA SER A 146 27.42 -26.55 2.55
C SER A 146 26.68 -25.51 3.40
N LEU A 147 25.44 -25.18 3.02
CA LEU A 147 24.52 -24.40 3.86
C LEU A 147 24.40 -25.04 5.24
N THR A 148 24.36 -24.23 6.31
CA THR A 148 24.05 -24.73 7.65
C THR A 148 22.61 -25.24 7.70
N THR A 149 22.28 -26.08 8.68
CA THR A 149 20.90 -26.59 8.90
C THR A 149 19.89 -25.45 9.02
N GLU A 150 20.27 -24.37 9.71
CA GLU A 150 19.44 -23.18 9.92
C GLU A 150 19.21 -22.38 8.64
N MET A 151 20.23 -22.25 7.78
CA MET A 151 20.08 -21.63 6.46
C MET A 151 19.15 -22.45 5.56
N LYS A 152 19.27 -23.79 5.57
CA LYS A 152 18.39 -24.68 4.80
C LYS A 152 16.93 -24.56 5.25
N LYS A 153 16.69 -24.52 6.57
CA LYS A 153 15.36 -24.32 7.15
C LYS A 153 14.78 -22.95 6.75
N THR A 154 15.58 -21.89 6.84
CA THR A 154 15.18 -20.53 6.44
C THR A 154 14.79 -20.46 4.96
N VAL A 155 15.57 -21.09 4.09
CA VAL A 155 15.27 -21.21 2.65
C VAL A 155 13.95 -21.93 2.40
N GLN A 156 13.74 -23.08 3.05
CA GLN A 156 12.51 -23.86 2.90
C GLN A 156 11.29 -23.06 3.31
N GLU A 157 11.36 -22.35 4.44
CA GLU A 157 10.23 -21.56 4.92
C GLU A 157 9.96 -20.31 4.06
N TYR A 158 11.00 -19.66 3.51
CA TYR A 158 10.80 -18.58 2.53
C TYR A 158 10.22 -19.05 1.20
N ASN A 159 10.67 -20.20 0.69
CA ASN A 159 10.08 -20.77 -0.52
C ASN A 159 8.61 -21.12 -0.28
N ALA A 160 8.28 -21.67 0.90
CA ALA A 160 6.90 -21.92 1.28
C ALA A 160 6.06 -20.63 1.35
N LEU A 161 6.61 -19.49 1.81
CA LEU A 161 5.90 -18.21 1.75
C LEU A 161 5.63 -17.76 0.32
N PHE A 162 6.60 -17.96 -0.57
CA PHE A 162 6.46 -17.62 -1.99
C PHE A 162 5.41 -18.54 -2.66
N ASP A 163 5.51 -19.85 -2.45
CA ASP A 163 4.53 -20.86 -2.90
C ASP A 163 3.11 -20.54 -2.41
N ASN A 164 2.97 -20.20 -1.13
CA ASN A 164 1.67 -20.04 -0.49
C ASN A 164 1.05 -18.67 -0.74
N TYR A 165 1.80 -17.57 -0.69
CA TYR A 165 1.20 -16.24 -0.69
C TYR A 165 1.47 -15.43 -1.95
N TYR A 166 2.63 -15.56 -2.59
CA TYR A 166 2.96 -14.72 -3.75
C TYR A 166 1.96 -14.91 -4.90
N ASN A 167 1.73 -16.18 -5.27
CA ASN A 167 0.80 -16.53 -6.34
C ASN A 167 -0.65 -16.15 -5.97
N GLN A 168 -1.06 -16.44 -4.73
CA GLN A 168 -2.40 -16.09 -4.25
C GLN A 168 -2.63 -14.57 -4.25
N ILE A 169 -1.66 -13.77 -3.81
CA ILE A 169 -1.76 -12.31 -3.81
C ILE A 169 -1.88 -11.77 -5.25
N ASN A 170 -1.09 -12.29 -6.19
CA ASN A 170 -1.17 -11.87 -7.58
C ASN A 170 -2.50 -12.27 -8.23
N GLU A 171 -2.99 -13.49 -7.97
CA GLU A 171 -4.31 -13.93 -8.42
C GLU A 171 -5.42 -13.04 -7.85
N GLU A 172 -5.32 -12.67 -6.57
CA GLU A 172 -6.24 -11.73 -5.94
C GLU A 172 -6.19 -10.35 -6.61
N PHE A 173 -5.01 -9.82 -6.93
CA PHE A 173 -4.91 -8.57 -7.69
C PHE A 173 -5.58 -8.67 -9.07
N GLU A 174 -5.38 -9.76 -9.80
CA GLU A 174 -6.07 -9.98 -11.07
C GLU A 174 -7.59 -10.02 -10.89
N ASN A 175 -8.07 -10.74 -9.89
CA ASN A 175 -9.49 -10.85 -9.59
C ASN A 175 -10.08 -9.50 -9.21
N LEU A 176 -9.39 -8.71 -8.38
CA LEU A 176 -9.79 -7.36 -8.04
C LEU A 176 -9.84 -6.45 -9.27
N ASN A 177 -8.85 -6.53 -10.16
CA ASN A 177 -8.79 -5.73 -11.39
C ASN A 177 -9.85 -6.13 -12.43
N LYS A 178 -10.30 -7.41 -12.41
CA LYS A 178 -11.41 -7.92 -13.22
C LYS A 178 -12.76 -7.46 -12.67
N LEU A 179 -12.93 -7.47 -11.35
CA LEU A 179 -14.22 -7.24 -10.68
C LEU A 179 -14.50 -5.77 -10.36
N TYR A 180 -13.47 -4.99 -10.07
CA TYR A 180 -13.57 -3.60 -9.63
C TYR A 180 -12.82 -2.68 -10.59
N LYS A 181 -13.31 -1.45 -10.72
CA LYS A 181 -12.67 -0.38 -11.49
C LYS A 181 -12.65 0.88 -10.65
N ASP A 182 -11.61 1.69 -10.80
CA ASP A 182 -11.47 2.88 -9.99
C ASP A 182 -12.30 4.02 -10.60
N LEU A 183 -13.15 4.64 -9.77
CA LEU A 183 -13.79 5.91 -10.06
C LEU A 183 -12.81 7.02 -9.70
N ASN A 184 -12.42 7.81 -10.69
CA ASN A 184 -11.56 8.96 -10.49
C ASN A 184 -12.44 10.21 -10.33
N ILE A 185 -12.17 10.98 -9.29
CA ILE A 185 -12.88 12.21 -8.97
C ILE A 185 -11.87 13.35 -8.99
N TYR A 186 -12.06 14.26 -9.94
CA TYR A 186 -11.26 15.46 -10.15
C TYR A 186 -11.99 16.68 -9.60
N ILE A 187 -11.21 17.64 -9.10
CA ILE A 187 -11.70 18.96 -8.70
C ILE A 187 -11.12 19.96 -9.69
N GLN A 188 -11.97 20.77 -10.31
CA GLN A 188 -11.60 21.90 -11.16
C GLN A 188 -11.61 23.19 -10.33
N GLY A 189 -10.56 24.00 -10.48
CA GLY A 189 -10.36 25.24 -9.73
C GLY A 189 -8.93 25.75 -9.87
N PRO A 190 -8.64 26.96 -9.34
CA PRO A 190 -7.27 27.47 -9.32
C PRO A 190 -6.36 26.58 -8.46
N ASN A 191 -5.10 26.39 -8.88
CA ASN A 191 -4.04 25.70 -8.14
C ASN A 191 -4.24 24.21 -7.83
N ILE A 192 -5.24 23.53 -8.41
CA ILE A 192 -5.51 22.08 -8.22
C ILE A 192 -4.41 21.14 -8.74
N PHE A 193 -3.56 21.63 -9.64
CA PHE A 193 -2.42 20.89 -10.19
C PHE A 193 -1.21 20.90 -9.28
N ASN A 194 -1.18 21.84 -8.32
CA ASN A 194 0.09 22.25 -7.74
C ASN A 194 0.48 21.43 -6.52
N GLU A 195 -0.48 20.88 -5.77
CA GLU A 195 -0.24 20.17 -4.51
C GLU A 195 -1.31 19.12 -4.19
N MET A 196 -0.96 18.17 -3.30
CA MET A 196 -1.96 17.32 -2.64
C MET A 196 -2.89 18.20 -1.80
N GLN A 197 -4.19 17.95 -1.91
CA GLN A 197 -5.22 18.81 -1.33
C GLN A 197 -6.27 18.01 -0.58
N GLN A 198 -6.83 18.64 0.45
CA GLN A 198 -8.05 18.21 1.09
C GLN A 198 -9.09 19.31 0.94
N ILE A 199 -10.31 18.91 0.60
CA ILE A 199 -11.40 19.85 0.37
C ILE A 199 -12.22 20.00 1.64
N TYR A 200 -12.44 21.26 2.02
CA TYR A 200 -13.29 21.68 3.12
C TYR A 200 -14.49 22.46 2.58
N THR A 201 -15.56 22.60 3.36
CA THR A 201 -16.64 23.54 3.07
C THR A 201 -16.18 24.96 3.40
N ILE A 202 -16.94 25.96 2.94
CA ILE A 202 -16.74 27.36 3.34
C ILE A 202 -16.79 27.60 4.87
N ASP A 203 -17.48 26.73 5.60
CA ASP A 203 -17.55 26.75 7.07
C ASP A 203 -16.40 25.99 7.75
N ASN A 204 -15.34 25.65 7.00
CA ASN A 204 -14.17 24.89 7.44
C ASN A 204 -14.48 23.47 7.94
N ASN A 205 -15.61 22.87 7.55
CA ASN A 205 -15.89 21.47 7.81
C ASN A 205 -15.27 20.60 6.71
N MET A 206 -14.76 19.42 7.04
CA MET A 206 -14.21 18.50 6.03
C MET A 206 -15.31 18.11 5.02
N MET A 207 -14.98 18.12 3.73
CA MET A 207 -15.92 17.68 2.71
C MET A 207 -15.89 16.16 2.61
N TYR A 208 -17.06 15.54 2.74
CA TYR A 208 -17.24 14.10 2.61
C TYR A 208 -18.12 13.77 1.42
N LEU A 209 -17.81 12.63 0.83
CA LEU A 209 -18.50 12.03 -0.27
C LEU A 209 -19.14 10.72 0.20
N THR A 210 -20.41 10.53 -0.17
CA THR A 210 -21.10 9.24 -0.04
C THR A 210 -21.52 8.75 -1.42
N ILE A 211 -21.55 7.43 -1.59
CA ILE A 211 -21.92 6.80 -2.85
C ILE A 211 -23.25 6.07 -2.65
N GLU A 212 -24.26 6.48 -3.38
CA GLU A 212 -25.49 5.73 -3.48
C GLU A 212 -25.37 4.66 -4.58
N PRO A 213 -25.68 3.39 -4.27
CA PRO A 213 -25.72 2.35 -5.27
C PRO A 213 -26.86 2.60 -6.27
N PRO A 214 -26.78 2.02 -7.48
CA PRO A 214 -27.82 2.18 -8.49
C PRO A 214 -29.17 1.65 -8.00
N PRO A 215 -30.32 2.19 -8.43
CA PRO A 215 -31.63 1.72 -8.00
C PRO A 215 -31.85 0.21 -8.13
N ILE A 216 -31.25 -0.44 -9.14
CA ILE A 216 -31.32 -1.91 -9.29
C ILE A 216 -30.76 -2.69 -8.10
N TYR A 217 -29.83 -2.12 -7.32
CA TYR A 217 -29.30 -2.73 -6.11
C TYR A 217 -30.41 -3.01 -5.07
N TYR A 218 -31.49 -2.23 -5.03
CA TYR A 218 -32.60 -2.49 -4.11
C TYR A 218 -33.43 -3.74 -4.47
N LYS A 219 -33.21 -4.31 -5.67
CA LYS A 219 -33.74 -5.62 -6.10
C LYS A 219 -32.75 -6.76 -5.78
N LYS A 220 -31.79 -6.57 -4.86
CA LYS A 220 -30.64 -7.46 -4.60
C LYS A 220 -30.99 -8.91 -4.27
N ASP A 221 -32.16 -9.21 -3.72
CA ASP A 221 -32.56 -10.58 -3.37
C ASP A 221 -32.55 -11.49 -4.61
N LYS A 222 -32.96 -10.96 -5.77
CA LYS A 222 -32.91 -11.64 -7.07
C LYS A 222 -31.49 -11.97 -7.54
N TYR A 223 -30.50 -11.20 -7.09
CA TYR A 223 -29.11 -11.23 -7.57
C TYR A 223 -28.11 -11.79 -6.57
N SER A 224 -28.57 -12.06 -5.34
CA SER A 224 -27.78 -12.48 -4.18
C SER A 224 -26.86 -13.68 -4.43
N LYS A 225 -27.36 -14.71 -5.12
CA LYS A 225 -26.57 -15.93 -5.39
C LYS A 225 -25.42 -15.70 -6.38
N LYS A 226 -25.64 -14.88 -7.42
CA LYS A 226 -24.67 -14.70 -8.52
C LYS A 226 -23.69 -13.55 -8.26
N TYR A 227 -24.10 -12.55 -7.47
CA TYR A 227 -23.38 -11.30 -7.30
C TYR A 227 -23.09 -10.95 -5.84
N ALA A 228 -23.01 -11.93 -4.95
CA ALA A 228 -22.80 -11.73 -3.51
C ALA A 228 -21.63 -10.78 -3.17
N GLY A 229 -20.46 -10.97 -3.79
CA GLY A 229 -19.29 -10.10 -3.55
C GLY A 229 -19.50 -8.66 -4.01
N GLN A 230 -20.18 -8.47 -5.14
CA GLN A 230 -20.52 -7.15 -5.66
C GLN A 230 -21.52 -6.42 -4.74
N LEU A 231 -22.52 -7.14 -4.23
CA LEU A 231 -23.49 -6.61 -3.28
C LEU A 231 -22.83 -6.20 -1.96
N LYS A 232 -21.87 -6.98 -1.45
CA LYS A 232 -21.07 -6.60 -0.26
C LYS A 232 -20.33 -5.28 -0.47
N ARG A 233 -19.68 -5.09 -1.62
CA ARG A 233 -19.02 -3.81 -1.93
C ARG A 233 -20.02 -2.66 -2.06
N MET A 234 -21.17 -2.88 -2.71
CA MET A 234 -22.22 -1.84 -2.78
C MET A 234 -22.78 -1.49 -1.39
N ASP A 235 -22.94 -2.49 -0.51
CA ASP A 235 -23.32 -2.30 0.89
C ASP A 235 -22.30 -1.45 1.65
N TYR A 236 -21.01 -1.71 1.43
CA TYR A 236 -19.91 -0.92 2.00
C TYR A 236 -19.94 0.52 1.50
N LEU A 237 -19.93 0.72 0.17
CA LEU A 237 -19.92 2.04 -0.47
C LEU A 237 -21.06 2.95 0.01
N ARG A 238 -22.23 2.38 0.27
CA ARG A 238 -23.41 3.10 0.75
C ARG A 238 -23.29 3.59 2.19
N LYS A 239 -22.57 2.86 3.04
CA LYS A 239 -22.44 3.17 4.47
C LYS A 239 -21.24 4.07 4.77
N GLU A 240 -20.26 4.05 3.87
CA GLU A 240 -18.99 4.72 4.07
C GLU A 240 -19.03 6.19 3.62
N THR A 241 -18.36 7.04 4.39
CA THR A 241 -18.13 8.45 4.08
C THR A 241 -16.67 8.64 3.72
N PHE A 242 -16.39 9.06 2.49
CA PHE A 242 -15.04 9.26 2.00
C PHE A 242 -14.66 10.74 2.14
N PRO A 243 -13.60 11.09 2.90
CA PRO A 243 -13.10 12.46 2.88
C PRO A 243 -12.56 12.79 1.49
N LEU A 244 -12.91 13.96 0.97
CA LEU A 244 -12.50 14.41 -0.36
C LEU A 244 -11.03 14.86 -0.32
N LYS A 245 -10.11 13.89 -0.50
CA LYS A 245 -8.65 14.07 -0.46
C LYS A 245 -8.02 13.73 -1.81
N LEU A 246 -7.43 14.73 -2.47
CA LEU A 246 -6.77 14.60 -3.76
C LEU A 246 -5.30 14.23 -3.55
N ASN A 247 -4.97 12.95 -3.70
CA ASN A 247 -3.65 12.38 -3.37
C ASN A 247 -3.08 11.46 -4.45
N MET A 248 -3.76 11.32 -5.59
CA MET A 248 -3.27 10.69 -6.81
C MET A 248 -3.03 11.78 -7.84
N HIS A 249 -2.09 11.60 -8.77
CA HIS A 249 -1.75 12.64 -9.76
C HIS A 249 -1.86 12.14 -11.20
N ASN A 250 -2.42 12.97 -12.07
CA ASN A 250 -2.45 12.78 -13.52
C ASN A 250 -1.90 14.06 -14.16
N GLU A 251 -0.96 13.94 -15.10
CA GLU A 251 -0.27 15.09 -15.68
C GLU A 251 -1.23 16.07 -16.39
N GLU A 252 -2.28 15.58 -17.03
CA GLU A 252 -3.24 16.41 -17.78
C GLU A 252 -4.32 17.03 -16.90
N LYS A 253 -4.74 16.34 -15.83
CA LYS A 253 -5.91 16.70 -15.02
C LYS A 253 -5.61 17.07 -13.57
N GLY A 254 -4.36 16.94 -13.13
CA GLY A 254 -3.89 17.31 -11.81
C GLY A 254 -4.17 16.26 -10.75
N PHE A 255 -4.29 16.70 -9.49
CA PHE A 255 -4.57 15.80 -8.39
C PHE A 255 -6.03 15.35 -8.36
N TYR A 256 -6.24 14.08 -8.02
CA TYR A 256 -7.55 13.44 -7.95
C TYR A 256 -7.61 12.45 -6.80
N MET A 257 -8.83 12.00 -6.48
CA MET A 257 -9.06 10.87 -5.58
C MET A 257 -9.61 9.68 -6.35
N THR A 258 -9.37 8.48 -5.83
CA THR A 258 -9.88 7.24 -6.41
C THR A 258 -10.72 6.46 -5.43
N ILE A 259 -11.80 5.86 -5.94
CA ILE A 259 -12.64 4.94 -5.19
C ILE A 259 -12.84 3.66 -6.03
N PRO A 260 -12.41 2.48 -5.56
CA PRO A 260 -12.70 1.23 -6.26
C PRO A 260 -14.20 0.92 -6.26
N MET A 261 -14.82 0.95 -7.43
CA MET A 261 -16.25 0.76 -7.65
C MET A 261 -16.53 -0.61 -8.28
N VAL A 262 -17.78 -1.07 -8.16
CA VAL A 262 -18.28 -2.25 -8.90
C VAL A 262 -18.96 -1.77 -10.18
N PRO A 263 -18.47 -2.13 -11.38
CA PRO A 263 -19.18 -1.85 -12.62
C PRO A 263 -20.54 -2.56 -12.64
N VAL A 264 -21.61 -1.79 -12.84
CA VAL A 264 -22.95 -2.36 -13.01
C VAL A 264 -23.00 -3.13 -14.33
N ILE A 265 -23.55 -4.33 -14.30
CA ILE A 265 -23.78 -5.11 -15.52
C ILE A 265 -25.03 -4.54 -16.20
N GLN A 266 -24.82 -3.87 -17.33
CA GLN A 266 -25.87 -3.34 -18.18
C GLN A 266 -25.98 -4.20 -19.43
N GLU A 267 -27.19 -4.68 -19.75
CA GLU A 267 -27.44 -5.51 -20.93
C GLU A 267 -27.73 -4.67 -22.18
N LYS A 268 -28.11 -3.41 -22.01
CA LYS A 268 -28.51 -2.49 -23.08
C LYS A 268 -27.52 -1.34 -23.21
N ARG A 269 -27.29 -0.86 -24.43
CA ARG A 269 -26.41 0.30 -24.70
C ARG A 269 -27.01 1.65 -24.30
N LYS A 270 -28.34 1.73 -24.11
CA LYS A 270 -29.01 2.99 -23.74
C LYS A 270 -28.91 3.20 -22.24
N ILE A 271 -28.54 4.43 -21.84
CA ILE A 271 -28.46 4.85 -20.44
C ILE A 271 -29.85 4.70 -19.81
N ASP A 272 -29.95 3.86 -18.80
CA ASP A 272 -31.14 3.69 -17.99
C ASP A 272 -30.83 4.14 -16.55
N PRO A 273 -31.57 5.14 -16.01
CA PRO A 273 -31.35 5.65 -14.67
C PRO A 273 -31.31 4.57 -13.58
N GLU A 274 -31.99 3.42 -13.76
CA GLU A 274 -31.98 2.34 -12.76
C GLU A 274 -30.60 1.68 -12.55
N TYR A 275 -29.65 1.91 -13.48
CA TYR A 275 -28.28 1.37 -13.44
C TYR A 275 -27.20 2.42 -13.15
N THR A 276 -27.58 3.66 -12.84
CA THR A 276 -26.65 4.76 -12.56
C THR A 276 -26.38 4.91 -11.08
N TYR A 277 -25.12 5.13 -10.70
CA TYR A 277 -24.75 5.47 -9.33
C TYR A 277 -25.05 6.95 -9.07
N ALA A 278 -25.06 7.34 -7.78
CA ALA A 278 -24.99 8.75 -7.42
C ALA A 278 -23.90 9.02 -6.38
N VAL A 279 -23.25 10.17 -6.49
CA VAL A 279 -22.38 10.74 -5.48
C VAL A 279 -23.15 11.87 -4.79
N ASN A 280 -23.13 11.89 -3.46
CA ASN A 280 -23.58 13.03 -2.67
C ASN A 280 -22.41 13.66 -1.93
N LEU A 281 -22.30 14.98 -1.99
CA LEU A 281 -21.31 15.79 -1.26
C LEU A 281 -22.00 16.47 -0.09
N ASN A 282 -21.64 16.11 1.15
CA ASN A 282 -22.20 16.64 2.41
C ASN A 282 -23.75 16.79 2.43
N GLY A 283 -24.47 15.96 1.66
CA GLY A 283 -25.94 16.02 1.54
C GLY A 283 -26.50 17.19 0.73
N THR A 284 -25.67 18.06 0.16
CA THR A 284 -26.12 19.29 -0.53
C THR A 284 -26.18 19.13 -2.04
N LYS A 285 -25.23 18.41 -2.65
CA LYS A 285 -25.15 18.20 -4.09
C LYS A 285 -25.16 16.73 -4.44
N LYS A 286 -26.05 16.35 -5.36
CA LYS A 286 -26.20 14.99 -5.86
C LYS A 286 -25.88 14.92 -7.34
N ILE A 287 -24.94 14.06 -7.72
CA ILE A 287 -24.49 13.89 -9.10
C ILE A 287 -24.66 12.43 -9.49
N ARG A 288 -25.39 12.17 -10.57
CA ARG A 288 -25.54 10.82 -11.13
C ARG A 288 -24.50 10.58 -12.21
N PHE A 289 -24.01 9.35 -12.29
CA PHE A 289 -23.00 8.96 -13.26
C PHE A 289 -23.16 7.49 -13.67
N GLU A 290 -22.73 7.19 -14.90
CA GLU A 290 -22.67 5.84 -15.42
C GLU A 290 -21.35 5.17 -15.02
N PHE A 291 -21.46 4.02 -14.37
CA PHE A 291 -20.30 3.22 -14.01
C PHE A 291 -20.57 1.76 -14.34
N SER A 292 -20.40 1.42 -15.61
CA SER A 292 -20.73 0.13 -16.21
C SER A 292 -19.49 -0.52 -16.84
N LYS A 293 -19.64 -1.78 -17.28
CA LYS A 293 -18.59 -2.42 -18.08
C LYS A 293 -18.37 -1.76 -19.44
N MET A 294 -19.38 -1.06 -19.96
CA MET A 294 -19.32 -0.40 -21.27
C MET A 294 -18.77 1.03 -21.16
N LYS A 295 -19.01 1.70 -20.03
CA LYS A 295 -18.63 3.09 -19.81
C LYS A 295 -18.23 3.33 -18.36
N ILE A 296 -17.05 3.91 -18.18
CA ILE A 296 -16.53 4.35 -16.88
C ILE A 296 -16.47 5.88 -16.95
N GLU A 297 -17.42 6.55 -16.30
CA GLU A 297 -17.41 8.01 -16.20
C GLU A 297 -16.57 8.45 -15.00
N ASN A 298 -15.57 9.29 -15.26
CA ASN A 298 -14.90 10.05 -14.21
C ASN A 298 -15.80 11.21 -13.78
N ILE A 299 -15.73 11.59 -12.50
CA ILE A 299 -16.46 12.75 -12.00
C ILE A 299 -15.51 13.94 -11.99
N ILE A 300 -16.00 15.07 -12.53
CA ILE A 300 -15.30 16.35 -12.49
C ILE A 300 -16.21 17.33 -11.76
N LEU A 301 -15.69 17.93 -10.70
CA LEU A 301 -16.43 18.85 -9.83
C LEU A 301 -15.75 20.21 -9.86
N ASN A 302 -16.48 21.29 -10.14
CA ASN A 302 -15.94 22.63 -9.91
C ASN A 302 -15.95 22.95 -8.41
N LEU A 303 -14.85 23.51 -7.92
CA LEU A 303 -14.66 23.89 -6.53
C LEU A 303 -15.73 24.90 -6.07
N ASP A 304 -16.05 25.87 -6.93
CA ASP A 304 -17.07 26.88 -6.66
C ASP A 304 -18.47 26.27 -6.58
N ASP A 305 -18.81 25.37 -7.51
CA ASP A 305 -20.15 24.73 -7.55
C ASP A 305 -20.41 23.77 -6.38
N ILE A 306 -19.40 23.45 -5.58
CA ILE A 306 -19.52 22.60 -4.38
C ILE A 306 -19.34 23.42 -3.09
N ASN A 307 -19.22 24.76 -3.19
CA ASN A 307 -18.89 25.66 -2.08
C ASN A 307 -17.68 25.13 -1.28
N GLY A 308 -16.65 24.70 -2.01
CA GLY A 308 -15.47 24.07 -1.44
C GLY A 308 -14.30 25.05 -1.30
N ILE A 309 -13.45 24.78 -0.32
CA ILE A 309 -12.13 25.40 -0.15
C ILE A 309 -11.09 24.28 -0.28
N ALA A 310 -10.15 24.44 -1.21
CA ALA A 310 -9.03 23.53 -1.35
C ALA A 310 -7.89 23.96 -0.41
N VAL A 311 -7.50 23.07 0.49
CA VAL A 311 -6.39 23.29 1.43
C VAL A 311 -5.28 22.31 1.11
N SER A 312 -4.06 22.82 0.90
CA SER A 312 -2.87 21.97 0.74
C SER A 312 -2.65 21.13 2.00
N GLU A 313 -2.72 19.81 1.86
CA GLU A 313 -2.56 18.88 2.98
C GLU A 313 -1.76 17.67 2.50
N VAL A 314 -0.57 17.46 3.09
CA VAL A 314 0.23 16.25 2.85
C VAL A 314 -0.27 15.20 3.84
N PRO A 315 -0.85 14.08 3.38
CA PRO A 315 -1.36 13.07 4.31
C PRO A 315 -0.22 12.51 5.17
N TYR A 316 -0.53 12.10 6.40
CA TYR A 316 0.48 11.65 7.38
C TYR A 316 1.40 10.54 6.84
N ASN A 317 0.88 9.68 5.96
CA ASN A 317 1.59 8.58 5.31
C ASN A 317 2.28 9.00 4.00
N TRP A 318 2.46 10.29 3.77
CA TRP A 318 3.28 10.85 2.71
C TRP A 318 4.32 11.81 3.30
N SER A 319 5.41 11.97 2.55
CA SER A 319 6.43 12.99 2.75
C SER A 319 6.42 13.93 1.54
N LYS A 320 6.69 15.22 1.76
CA LYS A 320 6.86 16.23 0.72
C LYS A 320 8.29 16.76 0.79
N ILE A 321 8.96 16.78 -0.34
CA ILE A 321 10.34 17.28 -0.51
C ILE A 321 10.28 18.36 -1.59
N SER A 322 10.75 19.57 -1.29
CA SER A 322 10.90 20.65 -2.26
C SER A 322 12.37 20.80 -2.65
N LEU A 323 12.66 20.79 -3.95
CA LEU A 323 14.02 20.93 -4.49
C LEU A 323 14.05 22.05 -5.51
N SER A 324 15.14 22.81 -5.64
CA SER A 324 15.23 23.77 -6.74
C SER A 324 15.24 23.06 -8.10
N SER A 325 14.56 23.65 -9.10
CA SER A 325 14.51 23.13 -10.47
C SER A 325 15.87 23.17 -11.19
N ASN A 326 16.85 23.88 -10.60
CA ASN A 326 18.24 23.95 -11.07
C ASN A 326 19.04 22.66 -10.80
N PHE A 327 18.53 21.75 -9.97
CA PHE A 327 19.21 20.50 -9.67
C PHE A 327 18.73 19.37 -10.55
N LEU A 328 19.68 18.67 -11.18
CA LEU A 328 19.45 17.32 -11.67
C LEU A 328 19.46 16.38 -10.48
N TRP A 329 18.58 15.39 -10.47
CA TRP A 329 18.49 14.46 -9.34
C TRP A 329 18.08 13.07 -9.79
N SER A 330 18.52 12.07 -9.05
CA SER A 330 18.02 10.71 -9.11
C SER A 330 17.48 10.33 -7.74
N TYR A 331 16.39 9.59 -7.74
CA TYR A 331 15.75 9.07 -6.54
C TYR A 331 15.87 7.56 -6.60
N ASN A 332 16.56 6.97 -5.63
CA ASN A 332 16.94 5.56 -5.65
C ASN A 332 16.44 4.87 -4.38
N ASN A 333 16.06 3.60 -4.48
CA ASN A 333 15.88 2.75 -3.31
C ASN A 333 17.27 2.34 -2.81
N ILE A 334 17.65 2.77 -1.60
CA ILE A 334 18.95 2.51 -0.96
C ILE A 334 19.18 1.01 -0.78
N GLN A 335 18.12 0.27 -0.43
CA GLN A 335 18.23 -1.14 -0.17
C GLN A 335 18.51 -1.91 -1.47
N THR A 336 17.79 -1.64 -2.55
CA THR A 336 17.92 -2.40 -3.80
C THR A 336 18.87 -1.80 -4.82
N GLY A 337 19.24 -0.52 -4.65
CA GLY A 337 19.95 0.27 -5.66
C GLY A 337 19.10 0.62 -6.87
N THR A 338 17.81 0.29 -6.88
CA THR A 338 16.92 0.56 -8.02
C THR A 338 16.61 2.05 -8.13
N GLN A 339 16.78 2.62 -9.30
CA GLN A 339 16.32 3.99 -9.58
C GLN A 339 14.79 4.00 -9.65
N VAL A 340 14.18 4.81 -8.79
CA VAL A 340 12.73 5.01 -8.68
C VAL A 340 12.28 6.13 -9.59
N ALA A 341 13.02 7.23 -9.61
CA ALA A 341 12.76 8.35 -10.49
C ALA A 341 14.05 9.10 -10.80
N THR A 342 14.06 9.83 -11.90
CA THR A 342 15.18 10.69 -12.28
C THR A 342 14.68 11.93 -12.99
N TYR A 343 15.37 13.04 -12.79
CA TYR A 343 15.17 14.25 -13.56
C TYR A 343 16.43 14.59 -14.35
N THR A 344 16.24 14.74 -15.67
CA THR A 344 17.29 15.19 -16.59
C THR A 344 16.82 16.41 -17.37
N ASN A 345 17.75 17.29 -17.75
CA ASN A 345 17.44 18.51 -18.51
C ASN A 345 16.77 18.25 -19.87
N GLN A 346 16.94 17.05 -20.43
CA GLN A 346 16.47 16.68 -21.76
C GLN A 346 15.21 15.79 -21.75
N GLY A 347 14.94 15.08 -20.65
CA GLY A 347 13.90 14.06 -20.58
C GLY A 347 12.76 14.34 -19.60
N GLY A 348 12.81 15.45 -18.86
CA GLY A 348 11.83 15.72 -17.81
C GLY A 348 12.00 14.78 -16.61
N VAL A 349 10.95 14.67 -15.80
CA VAL A 349 10.91 13.69 -14.71
C VAL A 349 10.48 12.34 -15.30
N GLN A 350 11.30 11.32 -15.08
CA GLN A 350 11.00 9.95 -15.47
C GLN A 350 10.84 9.11 -14.21
N ILE A 351 9.70 8.43 -14.09
CA ILE A 351 9.41 7.52 -12.98
C ILE A 351 9.53 6.09 -13.52
N SER A 352 10.27 5.25 -12.80
CA SER A 352 10.45 3.85 -13.16
C SER A 352 9.12 3.08 -13.02
N PRO A 353 8.84 2.15 -13.94
CA PRO A 353 7.63 1.33 -13.87
C PRO A 353 7.46 0.62 -12.53
N GLY A 354 6.27 0.70 -11.95
CA GLY A 354 5.93 0.08 -10.66
C GLY A 354 6.02 1.00 -9.44
N PHE A 355 6.56 2.22 -9.58
CA PHE A 355 6.65 3.21 -8.50
C PHE A 355 5.65 4.37 -8.61
N GLU A 356 4.79 4.38 -9.63
CA GLU A 356 3.87 5.49 -9.95
C GLU A 356 2.84 5.77 -8.85
N ASN A 357 2.56 4.77 -8.00
CA ASN A 357 1.64 4.88 -6.87
C ASN A 357 2.34 5.20 -5.53
N GLU A 358 3.68 5.20 -5.52
CA GLU A 358 4.51 5.43 -4.33
C GLU A 358 5.28 6.75 -4.41
N PHE A 359 5.40 7.30 -5.62
CA PHE A 359 6.19 8.48 -5.90
C PHE A 359 5.46 9.37 -6.91
N ILE A 360 5.33 10.66 -6.57
CA ILE A 360 4.80 11.69 -7.46
C ILE A 360 5.80 12.82 -7.48
N ALA A 361 6.19 13.30 -8.65
CA ALA A 361 7.08 14.44 -8.78
C ALA A 361 6.49 15.45 -9.76
N LEU A 362 6.43 16.70 -9.33
CA LEU A 362 5.87 17.81 -10.07
C LEU A 362 6.96 18.83 -10.32
N LYS A 363 7.03 19.34 -11.55
CA LYS A 363 7.86 20.50 -11.87
C LYS A 363 7.01 21.77 -11.75
N LYS A 364 7.40 22.66 -10.85
CA LYS A 364 6.98 24.06 -10.82
C LYS A 364 8.08 24.94 -11.42
N ASP A 365 7.81 26.22 -11.59
CA ASP A 365 8.73 27.18 -12.25
C ASP A 365 10.15 27.12 -11.67
N ASN A 366 10.27 27.23 -10.33
CA ASN A 366 11.58 27.31 -9.65
C ASN A 366 11.90 26.10 -8.76
N GLU A 367 10.98 25.15 -8.64
CA GLU A 367 11.14 23.99 -7.76
C GLU A 367 10.54 22.71 -8.33
N PHE A 368 11.06 21.57 -7.90
CA PHE A 368 10.38 20.29 -7.92
C PHE A 368 9.70 20.06 -6.58
N ILE A 369 8.45 19.61 -6.63
CA ILE A 369 7.79 19.04 -5.46
C ILE A 369 7.71 17.53 -5.65
N ILE A 370 8.33 16.82 -4.73
CA ILE A 370 8.37 15.37 -4.70
C ILE A 370 7.52 14.89 -3.52
N TYR A 371 6.51 14.09 -3.81
CA TYR A 371 5.74 13.36 -2.83
C TYR A 371 6.17 11.90 -2.83
N GLN A 372 6.47 11.38 -1.64
CA GLN A 372 6.83 9.99 -1.43
C GLN A 372 5.88 9.40 -0.40
N ARG A 373 5.30 8.23 -0.70
CA ARG A 373 4.52 7.50 0.29
C ARG A 373 5.47 6.92 1.36
N LYS A 374 5.17 7.21 2.62
CA LYS A 374 5.82 6.57 3.77
C LYS A 374 5.30 5.14 3.86
N ASN A 375 6.02 4.19 3.28
CA ASN A 375 5.83 2.79 3.66
C ASN A 375 6.25 2.66 5.14
N VAL A 376 5.45 1.95 5.93
CA VAL A 376 5.49 1.89 7.42
C VAL A 376 6.83 1.38 7.96
N GLU A 377 7.74 0.94 7.10
CA GLU A 377 9.06 0.46 7.47
C GLU A 377 10.13 1.35 6.83
N GLN A 378 10.85 2.08 7.69
CA GLN A 378 12.08 2.86 7.48
C GLN A 378 12.38 3.33 6.04
N SER A 379 12.50 4.65 5.87
CA SER A 379 12.89 5.37 4.65
C SER A 379 14.11 4.75 3.93
N ASN A 380 13.84 3.80 3.04
CA ASN A 380 14.84 3.07 2.24
C ASN A 380 15.13 3.76 0.91
N TYR A 381 14.96 5.07 0.83
CA TYR A 381 15.12 5.80 -0.42
C TYR A 381 16.06 6.98 -0.23
N SER A 382 16.94 7.21 -1.21
CA SER A 382 17.89 8.31 -1.25
C SER A 382 17.62 9.19 -2.45
N LEU A 383 17.59 10.49 -2.19
CA LEU A 383 17.67 11.50 -3.22
C LEU A 383 19.15 11.87 -3.44
N VAL A 384 19.62 11.69 -4.65
CA VAL A 384 20.99 12.01 -5.08
C VAL A 384 20.93 13.17 -6.07
N LEU A 385 21.66 14.24 -5.81
CA LEU A 385 21.78 15.35 -6.75
C LEU A 385 22.86 15.03 -7.80
N ASN A 386 22.46 14.94 -9.06
CA ASN A 386 23.32 14.61 -10.20
C ASN A 386 24.02 15.88 -10.72
N GLN A 387 24.79 16.57 -9.88
CA GLN A 387 25.61 17.71 -10.32
C GLN A 387 27.10 17.38 -10.26
N ASN A 388 27.84 17.90 -11.25
CA ASN A 388 29.30 17.88 -11.27
C ASN A 388 29.83 18.54 -9.99
N GLU A 389 30.67 17.79 -9.26
CA GLU A 389 31.13 18.02 -7.88
C GLU A 389 31.78 19.38 -7.57
N LYS A 390 31.97 20.28 -8.54
CA LYS A 390 32.89 21.41 -8.37
C LYS A 390 32.37 22.59 -7.54
N ASN A 391 31.06 22.78 -7.37
CA ASN A 391 30.53 24.02 -6.78
C ASN A 391 29.50 23.85 -5.65
N PHE A 392 29.37 22.67 -5.04
CA PHE A 392 28.40 22.47 -3.96
C PHE A 392 29.08 22.46 -2.57
N PRO A 393 28.99 23.54 -1.77
CA PRO A 393 29.61 23.59 -0.46
C PRO A 393 29.05 22.49 0.44
N SER A 394 29.92 21.76 1.14
CA SER A 394 29.56 20.69 2.07
C SER A 394 28.56 21.14 3.14
N TRP A 395 28.63 22.41 3.58
CA TRP A 395 27.68 22.99 4.52
C TRP A 395 26.26 23.12 3.94
N ALA A 396 26.13 23.37 2.62
CA ALA A 396 24.84 23.48 1.95
C ALA A 396 24.20 22.10 1.75
N LYS A 397 24.99 21.03 1.54
CA LYS A 397 24.51 19.63 1.56
C LYS A 397 23.93 19.27 2.93
N TYR A 398 24.61 19.66 4.00
CA TYR A 398 24.20 19.39 5.37
C TYR A 398 22.95 20.19 5.77
N LEU A 399 22.83 21.45 5.33
CA LEU A 399 21.65 22.27 5.57
C LEU A 399 20.42 21.74 4.81
N LEU A 400 20.55 21.41 3.51
CA LEU A 400 19.49 20.75 2.72
C LEU A 400 19.04 19.44 3.35
N PHE A 401 19.98 18.66 3.89
CA PHE A 401 19.67 17.43 4.58
C PHE A 401 18.83 17.67 5.84
N ILE A 402 19.21 18.65 6.67
CA ILE A 402 18.47 19.00 7.89
C ILE A 402 17.07 19.53 7.54
N THR A 403 16.94 20.38 6.53
CA THR A 403 15.63 20.92 6.12
C THR A 403 14.73 19.91 5.43
N LEU A 404 15.28 18.92 4.71
CA LEU A 404 14.47 17.94 3.97
C LEU A 404 14.11 16.69 4.77
N PHE A 405 14.96 16.26 5.72
CA PHE A 405 14.85 14.92 6.30
C PHE A 405 14.82 14.86 7.83
N GLY A 406 15.06 15.97 8.54
CA GLY A 406 14.99 16.00 10.01
C GLY A 406 15.82 14.89 10.68
N GLY A 407 17.13 15.12 10.85
CA GLY A 407 18.00 14.30 11.71
C GLY A 407 18.21 12.85 11.26
N GLY A 408 19.19 12.63 10.39
CA GLY A 408 19.72 11.32 10.00
C GLY A 408 21.15 11.48 9.45
N TYR A 409 21.87 10.38 9.18
CA TYR A 409 23.26 10.45 8.70
C TYR A 409 23.34 10.43 7.17
N ALA A 410 24.16 11.31 6.60
CA ALA A 410 24.57 11.28 5.19
C ALA A 410 25.90 10.53 5.04
N GLN A 411 26.01 9.72 3.98
CA GLN A 411 27.28 9.23 3.44
C GLN A 411 27.62 10.02 2.18
#